data_AF-A0A5L8QJI9-F1
#
_entry.id   AF-A0A5L8QJI9-F1
#
_cell.length_a   1.000
_cell.length_b   1.000
_cell.length_c   1.000
_cell.angle_alpha   90.00
_cell.angle_beta   90.00
_cell.angle_gamma   90.00
#
_symmetry.space_group_name_H-M   'P 1'
#
loop_
_entity.id
_entity.type
_entity.pdbx_description
1 polymer ?
#
loop_
_entity_poly.entity_id
_entity_poly.type
_entity_poly.pdbx_seq_one_letter_code
_entity_poly.pdbx_strand_id
1 'polypeptide(L)'
;MNEFKTQKDIQNYINSLKNCVGYLQISNEDLKEHKQDRIWKQKSDINVDFSSIKGFIYEAHFFDETLNKSIAIRQINSTWLVDETNLSDKDIQSDDEQIYISDIDDLLVKTVQIWQERSDEFCLNLATLKLQKVVFAGFGHKEKK
;
A
#
# COMPACT_ATOMS: atom_id res chain seq x y z
N MET A 1 -10.70 6.02 -7.21
CA MET A 1 -10.61 6.01 -5.75
C MET A 1 -11.98 5.70 -5.21
N ASN A 2 -12.11 4.64 -4.42
CA ASN A 2 -13.38 4.18 -3.86
C ASN A 2 -13.49 4.67 -2.42
N GLU A 3 -14.71 4.94 -1.96
CA GLU A 3 -14.97 5.41 -0.61
C GLU A 3 -15.88 4.43 0.13
N PHE A 4 -15.51 4.12 1.37
CA PHE A 4 -16.28 3.26 2.26
C PHE A 4 -16.63 4.01 3.53
N LYS A 5 -17.90 3.91 3.96
CA LYS A 5 -18.41 4.65 5.14
C LYS A 5 -18.58 3.78 6.37
N THR A 6 -18.67 2.46 6.19
CA THR A 6 -18.87 1.53 7.30
C THR A 6 -17.69 0.58 7.42
N GLN A 7 -17.38 0.21 8.66
CA GLN A 7 -16.33 -0.75 8.98
C GLN A 7 -16.57 -2.10 8.29
N LYS A 8 -17.84 -2.51 8.17
CA LYS A 8 -18.23 -3.74 7.48
C LYS A 8 -17.92 -3.71 5.99
N ASP A 9 -18.19 -2.60 5.32
CA ASP A 9 -17.96 -2.51 3.87
C ASP A 9 -16.46 -2.53 3.54
N ILE A 10 -15.65 -1.78 4.32
CA ILE A 10 -14.20 -1.82 4.14
C ILE A 10 -13.59 -3.17 4.54
N GLN A 11 -14.13 -3.84 5.57
CA GLN A 11 -13.75 -5.22 5.90
C GLN A 11 -14.05 -6.18 4.74
N ASN A 12 -15.24 -6.09 4.15
CA ASN A 12 -15.63 -6.92 3.02
C ASN A 12 -14.71 -6.68 1.81
N TYR A 13 -14.37 -5.42 1.53
CA TYR A 13 -13.40 -5.08 0.48
C TYR A 13 -12.04 -5.71 0.76
N ILE A 14 -11.48 -5.53 1.96
CA ILE A 14 -10.18 -6.10 2.34
C ILE A 14 -10.21 -7.63 2.24
N ASN A 15 -11.27 -8.28 2.73
CA ASN A 15 -11.41 -9.74 2.67
C ASN A 15 -11.66 -10.29 1.26
N SER A 16 -12.00 -9.42 0.31
CA SER A 16 -12.09 -9.78 -1.11
C SER A 16 -10.73 -9.84 -1.80
N LEU A 17 -9.68 -9.29 -1.18
CA LEU A 17 -8.32 -9.28 -1.74
C LEU A 17 -7.70 -10.67 -1.68
N LYS A 18 -7.09 -11.08 -2.80
CA LYS A 18 -6.54 -12.42 -3.02
C LYS A 18 -5.07 -12.33 -3.41
N ASN A 19 -4.29 -13.35 -3.07
CA ASN A 19 -2.88 -13.47 -3.46
C ASN A 19 -2.02 -12.22 -3.20
N CYS A 20 -2.34 -11.46 -2.16
CA CYS A 20 -1.66 -10.22 -1.83
C CYS A 20 -0.55 -10.45 -0.80
N VAL A 21 0.47 -9.61 -0.87
CA VAL A 21 1.33 -9.27 0.28
C VAL A 21 0.92 -7.91 0.80
N GLY A 22 1.19 -7.62 2.07
CA GLY A 22 0.87 -6.31 2.62
C GLY A 22 0.81 -6.25 4.13
N TYR A 23 0.31 -5.13 4.62
CA TYR A 23 0.07 -4.91 6.04
C TYR A 23 -1.15 -4.04 6.30
N LEU A 24 -1.70 -4.17 7.50
CA LEU A 24 -2.82 -3.40 8.01
C LEU A 24 -2.45 -2.79 9.36
N GLN A 25 -2.33 -1.46 9.43
CA GLN A 25 -2.03 -0.75 10.66
C GLN A 25 -3.30 -0.20 11.31
N ILE A 26 -3.50 -0.56 12.57
CA ILE A 26 -4.61 -0.07 13.39
C ILE A 26 -4.11 1.05 14.31
N SER A 27 -4.92 2.10 14.49
CA SER A 27 -4.53 3.33 15.18
C SER A 27 -4.17 3.19 16.66
N ASN A 28 -4.64 2.14 17.34
CA ASN A 28 -4.43 1.90 18.77
C ASN A 28 -3.47 0.73 19.06
N GLU A 29 -2.77 0.23 18.06
CA GLU A 29 -1.93 -0.98 18.14
C GLU A 29 -0.56 -0.69 17.52
N ASP A 30 0.51 -1.29 18.04
CA ASP A 30 1.81 -1.27 17.37
C ASP A 30 1.86 -2.44 16.37
N LEU A 31 2.11 -2.15 15.10
CA LEU A 31 2.26 -3.17 14.05
C LEU A 31 3.26 -4.26 14.44
N LYS A 32 4.29 -3.90 15.22
CA LYS A 32 5.37 -4.81 15.63
C LYS A 32 4.89 -5.91 16.56
N GLU A 33 3.85 -5.65 17.35
CA GLU A 33 3.25 -6.63 18.27
C GLU A 33 2.29 -7.58 17.55
N HIS A 34 1.77 -7.15 16.39
CA HIS A 34 0.75 -7.85 15.59
C HIS A 34 1.28 -8.34 14.23
N LYS A 35 2.59 -8.64 14.16
CA LYS A 35 3.27 -9.07 12.93
C LYS A 35 2.72 -10.35 12.30
N GLN A 36 1.97 -11.17 13.05
CA GLN A 36 1.47 -12.47 12.58
C GLN A 36 0.06 -12.41 12.00
N ASP A 37 -0.78 -11.46 12.42
CA ASP A 37 -2.20 -11.36 12.06
C ASP A 37 -2.56 -10.10 11.27
N ARG A 38 -1.58 -9.20 11.07
CA ARG A 38 -1.75 -7.93 10.34
C ARG A 38 -0.69 -7.69 9.27
N ILE A 39 0.21 -8.65 9.04
CA ILE A 39 1.25 -8.58 8.01
C ILE A 39 1.24 -9.88 7.20
N TRP A 40 0.91 -9.76 5.92
CA TRP A 40 0.91 -10.85 4.96
C TRP A 40 2.25 -10.83 4.21
N LYS A 41 3.23 -11.53 4.79
CA LYS A 41 4.61 -11.56 4.28
C LYS A 41 4.75 -12.32 2.97
N GLN A 42 3.87 -13.29 2.75
CA GLN A 42 3.80 -14.12 1.55
C GLN A 42 2.41 -13.97 0.93
N LYS A 43 2.32 -14.26 -0.37
CA LYS A 43 1.07 -14.18 -1.12
C LYS A 43 0.00 -15.03 -0.45
N SER A 44 -1.09 -14.39 -0.09
CA SER A 44 -2.20 -15.08 0.54
C SER A 44 -3.50 -14.30 0.34
N ASP A 45 -4.61 -14.98 0.59
CA ASP A 45 -5.89 -14.33 0.73
C ASP A 45 -5.93 -13.54 2.02
N ILE A 46 -6.40 -12.30 1.92
CA ILE A 46 -6.53 -11.44 3.09
C ILE A 46 -7.82 -11.84 3.81
N ASN A 47 -7.71 -12.05 5.12
CA ASN A 47 -8.87 -12.30 5.97
C ASN A 47 -8.67 -11.59 7.30
N VAL A 48 -9.54 -10.63 7.57
CA VAL A 48 -9.55 -9.86 8.80
C VAL A 48 -10.95 -9.79 9.37
N ASP A 49 -11.04 -9.97 10.67
CA ASP A 49 -12.24 -9.68 11.44
C ASP A 49 -12.05 -8.37 12.21
N PHE A 50 -12.89 -7.37 11.92
CA PHE A 50 -12.86 -6.09 12.62
C PHE A 50 -13.74 -6.06 13.87
N SER A 51 -14.52 -7.12 14.14
CA SER A 51 -15.38 -7.19 15.34
C SER A 51 -14.59 -7.10 16.65
N SER A 52 -13.33 -7.54 16.64
CA SER A 52 -12.43 -7.53 17.79
C SER A 52 -11.51 -6.30 17.85
N ILE A 53 -11.50 -5.46 16.80
CA ILE A 53 -10.63 -4.29 16.71
C ILE A 53 -11.25 -3.13 17.49
N LYS A 54 -10.47 -2.56 18.43
CA LYS A 54 -10.90 -1.41 19.23
C LYS A 54 -10.63 -0.06 18.57
N GLY A 55 -9.66 0.01 17.65
CA GLY A 55 -9.34 1.21 16.89
C GLY A 55 -9.91 1.21 15.47
N PHE A 56 -9.24 1.95 14.61
CA PHE A 56 -9.59 2.07 13.19
C PHE A 56 -8.36 1.85 12.33
N ILE A 57 -8.58 1.57 11.05
CA ILE A 57 -7.51 1.49 10.06
C ILE A 57 -6.84 2.85 9.95
N TYR A 58 -5.62 2.97 10.47
CA TYR A 58 -4.80 4.16 10.27
C TYR A 58 -4.32 4.20 8.81
N GLU A 59 -3.66 3.11 8.39
CA GLU A 59 -3.30 2.88 7.00
C GLU A 59 -3.22 1.37 6.70
N ALA A 60 -3.41 1.01 5.45
CA ALA A 60 -3.17 -0.34 4.96
C ALA A 60 -2.56 -0.27 3.57
N HIS A 61 -1.65 -1.20 3.29
CA HIS A 61 -1.02 -1.33 2.00
C HIS A 61 -1.00 -2.78 1.58
N PHE A 62 -1.56 -3.07 0.41
CA PHE A 62 -1.54 -4.38 -0.20
C PHE A 62 -0.97 -4.30 -1.62
N PHE A 63 -0.34 -5.38 -2.05
CA PHE A 63 0.18 -5.51 -3.39
C PHE A 63 -0.17 -6.89 -3.93
N ASP A 64 -0.91 -6.90 -5.04
CA ASP A 64 -1.16 -8.08 -5.85
C ASP A 64 -0.10 -8.14 -6.94
N GLU A 65 0.89 -9.02 -6.76
CA GLU A 65 1.96 -9.23 -7.73
C GLU A 65 1.46 -9.80 -9.08
N THR A 66 0.34 -10.53 -9.07
CA THR A 66 -0.21 -11.16 -10.29
C THR A 66 -0.82 -10.11 -11.20
N LEU A 67 -1.55 -9.17 -10.61
CA LEU A 67 -2.14 -8.03 -11.31
C LEU A 67 -1.20 -6.82 -11.37
N ASN A 68 -0.03 -6.91 -10.75
CA ASN A 68 0.92 -5.83 -10.54
C ASN A 68 0.21 -4.55 -10.02
N LYS A 69 -0.63 -4.73 -9.00
CA LYS A 69 -1.55 -3.69 -8.51
C LYS A 69 -1.26 -3.36 -7.05
N SER A 70 -1.01 -2.08 -6.79
CA SER A 70 -0.93 -1.53 -5.45
C SER A 70 -2.28 -1.05 -4.94
N ILE A 71 -2.56 -1.29 -3.67
CA ILE A 71 -3.79 -0.87 -3.00
C ILE A 71 -3.39 -0.16 -1.71
N ALA A 72 -3.76 1.10 -1.58
CA ALA A 72 -3.58 1.87 -0.35
C ALA A 72 -4.95 2.18 0.25
N ILE A 73 -5.08 1.98 1.56
CA ILE A 73 -6.29 2.26 2.32
C ILE A 73 -5.92 3.22 3.43
N ARG A 74 -6.63 4.35 3.53
CA ARG A 74 -6.43 5.33 4.61
C ARG A 74 -7.77 5.83 5.10
N GLN A 75 -7.90 6.02 6.41
CA GLN A 75 -9.06 6.71 6.94
C GLN A 75 -8.83 8.22 6.90
N ILE A 76 -9.79 8.95 6.31
CA ILE A 76 -9.82 10.41 6.33
C ILE A 76 -11.18 10.82 6.89
N ASN A 77 -11.19 11.46 8.05
CA ASN A 77 -12.41 11.78 8.80
C ASN A 77 -13.25 10.52 9.05
N SER A 78 -14.50 10.50 8.56
CA SER A 78 -15.46 9.41 8.75
C SER A 78 -15.52 8.44 7.57
N THR A 79 -14.54 8.47 6.65
CA THR A 79 -14.53 7.60 5.47
C THR A 79 -13.18 6.91 5.29
N TRP A 80 -13.21 5.69 4.77
CA TRP A 80 -12.02 4.99 4.28
C TRP A 80 -11.90 5.20 2.79
N LEU A 81 -10.77 5.74 2.36
CA LEU A 81 -10.43 5.90 0.97
C LEU A 81 -9.57 4.72 0.53
N VAL A 82 -9.98 4.07 -0.56
CA VAL A 82 -9.26 3.00 -1.21
C VAL A 82 -8.75 3.50 -2.55
N ASP A 83 -7.44 3.47 -2.68
CA ASP A 83 -6.70 3.97 -3.82
C ASP A 83 -5.90 2.85 -4.46
N GLU A 84 -6.43 2.34 -5.58
CA GLU A 84 -5.82 1.27 -6.37
C GLU A 84 -4.98 1.84 -7.50
N THR A 85 -3.84 1.21 -7.79
CA THR A 85 -2.97 1.62 -8.89
C THR A 85 -2.40 0.40 -9.58
N ASN A 86 -2.78 0.23 -10.83
CA ASN A 86 -2.17 -0.74 -11.72
C ASN A 86 -0.81 -0.19 -12.18
N LEU A 87 0.26 -0.93 -11.88
CA LEU A 87 1.62 -0.60 -12.29
C LEU A 87 1.95 -1.12 -13.68
N SER A 88 1.19 -2.09 -14.21
CA SER A 88 1.37 -2.58 -15.58
C SER A 88 1.12 -1.51 -16.64
N ASP A 89 0.28 -0.52 -16.33
CA ASP A 89 -0.09 0.56 -17.25
C ASP A 89 0.86 1.77 -17.15
N LYS A 90 1.96 1.63 -16.42
CA LYS A 90 2.92 2.70 -16.12
C LYS A 90 4.28 2.33 -16.68
N ASP A 91 4.95 3.32 -17.26
CA ASP A 91 6.35 3.20 -17.63
C ASP A 91 7.20 3.40 -16.37
N ILE A 92 7.50 2.29 -15.68
CA ILE A 92 8.27 2.26 -14.43
C ILE A 92 9.67 1.77 -14.76
N GLN A 93 10.66 2.60 -14.45
CA GLN A 93 12.07 2.27 -14.59
C GLN A 93 12.62 1.71 -13.26
N SER A 94 13.79 1.06 -13.29
CA SER A 94 14.41 0.52 -12.07
C SER A 94 14.66 1.59 -11.00
N ASP A 95 14.99 2.80 -11.43
CA ASP A 95 15.35 3.91 -10.54
C ASP A 95 14.13 4.53 -9.83
N ASP A 96 12.92 4.23 -10.33
CA ASP A 96 11.66 4.62 -9.71
C ASP A 96 11.32 3.72 -8.50
N GLU A 97 12.00 2.58 -8.36
CA GLU A 97 11.84 1.67 -7.23
C GLU A 97 12.70 2.12 -6.05
N GLN A 98 12.10 2.21 -4.87
CA GLN A 98 12.79 2.58 -3.63
C GLN A 98 12.52 1.52 -2.57
N ILE A 99 13.59 1.05 -1.93
CA ILE A 99 13.55 0.00 -0.90
C ILE A 99 13.94 0.61 0.44
N TYR A 100 13.05 0.51 1.42
CA TYR A 100 13.22 1.06 2.75
C TYR A 100 13.40 -0.03 3.79
N ILE A 101 14.28 0.23 4.77
CA ILE A 101 14.41 -0.60 5.96
C ILE A 101 13.10 -0.51 6.75
N SER A 102 12.59 -1.66 7.17
CA SER A 102 11.45 -1.74 8.06
C SER A 102 11.81 -2.50 9.34
N ASP A 103 11.05 -2.24 10.39
CA ASP A 103 11.10 -2.97 11.66
C ASP A 103 10.27 -4.28 11.63
N ILE A 104 9.73 -4.62 10.46
CA ILE A 104 8.97 -5.84 10.20
C ILE A 104 9.98 -6.98 9.92
N ASP A 105 10.53 -7.54 10.99
CA ASP A 105 11.43 -8.69 10.95
C ASP A 105 12.57 -8.52 9.91
N ASP A 106 12.67 -9.45 8.96
CA ASP A 106 13.63 -9.47 7.86
C ASP A 106 13.11 -8.80 6.58
N LEU A 107 11.96 -8.13 6.62
CA LEU A 107 11.36 -7.50 5.46
C LEU A 107 11.87 -6.07 5.24
N LEU A 108 12.02 -5.74 3.96
CA LEU A 108 12.18 -4.39 3.45
C LEU A 108 10.88 -3.96 2.80
N VAL A 109 10.52 -2.69 2.88
CA VAL A 109 9.34 -2.15 2.20
C VAL A 109 9.76 -1.66 0.83
N LYS A 110 9.19 -2.24 -0.23
CA LYS A 110 9.40 -1.77 -1.60
C LYS A 110 8.30 -0.78 -1.96
N THR A 111 8.68 0.35 -2.53
CA THR A 111 7.76 1.34 -3.08
C THR A 111 8.16 1.69 -4.50
N VAL A 112 7.20 2.18 -5.29
CA VAL A 112 7.42 2.65 -6.65
C VAL A 112 6.93 4.09 -6.76
N GLN A 113 7.75 4.94 -7.35
CA GLN A 113 7.41 6.32 -7.70
C GLN A 113 6.81 6.36 -9.11
N ILE A 114 5.70 7.06 -9.27
CA ILE A 114 5.03 7.22 -10.55
C ILE A 114 5.22 8.66 -10.98
N TRP A 115 5.95 8.83 -12.07
CA TRP A 115 6.23 10.12 -12.68
C TRP A 115 5.36 10.34 -13.92
N GLN A 116 5.03 11.59 -14.18
CA GLN A 116 4.32 11.97 -15.40
C GLN A 116 4.92 13.26 -15.94
N GLU A 117 5.14 13.31 -17.24
CA GLU A 117 5.49 14.56 -17.91
C GLU A 117 4.33 15.55 -17.81
N ARG A 118 4.63 16.73 -17.27
CA ARG A 118 3.71 17.87 -17.22
C ARG A 118 4.46 19.15 -17.53
N SER A 119 3.76 20.12 -18.09
CA SER A 119 4.30 21.46 -18.27
C SER A 119 4.58 22.09 -16.91
N ASP A 120 5.75 22.69 -16.77
CA ASP A 120 6.19 23.33 -15.52
C ASP A 120 6.42 24.82 -15.73
N GLU A 121 5.61 25.65 -15.07
CA GLU A 121 5.68 27.12 -15.15
C GLU A 121 7.03 27.67 -14.70
N PHE A 122 7.70 26.99 -13.76
CA PHE A 122 9.02 27.39 -13.27
C PHE A 122 10.16 26.96 -14.20
N CYS A 123 9.87 26.09 -15.17
CA CYS A 123 10.79 25.65 -16.21
C CYS A 123 10.36 26.17 -17.59
N LEU A 124 9.85 27.41 -17.66
CA LEU A 124 9.39 28.04 -18.91
C LEU A 124 8.33 27.21 -19.66
N ASN A 125 7.46 26.52 -18.91
CA ASN A 125 6.42 25.61 -19.43
C ASN A 125 6.96 24.38 -20.18
N LEU A 126 8.24 24.04 -20.04
CA LEU A 126 8.81 22.82 -20.62
C LEU A 126 8.20 21.57 -19.96
N ALA A 127 8.02 20.51 -20.76
CA ALA A 127 7.60 19.21 -20.26
C ALA A 127 8.67 18.65 -19.32
N THR A 128 8.31 18.49 -18.06
CA THR A 128 9.21 18.00 -17.01
C THR A 128 8.51 16.87 -16.26
N LEU A 129 9.27 15.84 -15.86
CA LEU A 129 8.73 14.78 -15.01
C LEU A 129 8.34 15.35 -13.64
N LYS A 130 7.09 15.14 -13.26
CA LYS A 130 6.55 15.50 -11.95
C LYS A 130 6.07 14.25 -11.23
N LEU A 131 6.51 14.08 -9.99
CA LEU A 131 6.10 12.96 -9.14
C LEU A 131 4.59 13.07 -8.91
N GLN A 132 3.85 12.04 -9.34
CA GLN A 132 2.41 11.98 -9.16
C GLN A 132 2.04 11.22 -7.90
N LYS A 133 2.74 10.11 -7.65
CA LYS A 133 2.37 9.18 -6.59
C LYS A 133 3.54 8.31 -6.17
N VAL A 134 3.55 7.91 -4.91
CA VAL A 134 4.39 6.82 -4.41
C VAL A 134 3.45 5.73 -3.92
N VAL A 135 3.69 4.49 -4.33
CA VAL A 135 2.84 3.35 -3.99
C VAL A 135 3.65 2.20 -3.41
N PHE A 136 3.00 1.37 -2.60
CA PHE A 136 3.59 0.14 -2.08
C PHE A 136 3.66 -0.93 -3.19
N ALA A 137 4.81 -1.57 -3.35
CA ALA A 137 5.06 -2.58 -4.39
C ALA A 137 5.57 -3.90 -3.79
N GLY A 138 5.10 -4.22 -2.58
CA GLY A 138 5.42 -5.46 -1.89
C GLY A 138 6.61 -5.36 -0.94
N PHE A 139 7.09 -6.52 -0.51
CA PHE A 139 8.21 -6.63 0.42
C PHE A 139 9.46 -7.15 -0.29
N GLY A 140 10.62 -6.57 0.05
CA GLY A 140 11.93 -7.16 -0.19
C GLY A 140 12.42 -7.94 1.04
N HIS A 141 13.55 -8.64 0.91
CA HIS A 141 14.18 -9.35 2.03
C HIS A 141 15.53 -8.71 2.34
N LYS A 142 15.85 -8.58 3.62
CA LYS A 142 17.21 -8.26 4.08
C LYS A 142 18.10 -9.46 3.72
N GLU A 143 19.21 -9.22 3.04
CA GLU A 143 20.22 -10.28 2.86
C GLU A 143 20.71 -10.73 4.24
N LYS A 144 20.61 -12.03 4.52
CA LYS A 144 21.24 -12.61 5.70
C LYS A 144 22.74 -12.60 5.47
N LYS A 145 23.45 -11.71 6.17
CA LYS A 145 24.91 -11.78 6.31
C LYS A 145 25.33 -13.03 7.06
#